data_AF-A0A3S4UNJ9-F1
#
_entry.id   AF-A0A3S4UNJ9-F1
#
_cell.length_a   1.000
_cell.length_b   1.000
_cell.length_c   1.000
_cell.angle_alpha   90.00
_cell.angle_beta   90.00
_cell.angle_gamma   90.00
#
_symmetry.space_group_name_H-M   'P 1'
#
loop_
_entity.id
_entity.type
_entity.pdbx_description
1 polymer ?
#
loop_
_entity_poly.entity_id
_entity_poly.type
_entity_poly.pdbx_seq_one_letter_code
_entity_poly.pdbx_strand_id
1 'polypeptide(L)' 'MPYQPLRRCSFPGCRNRVKSGRCEEHQQKKQDNRLPASQRGYNHKWTKYRTQYLKHNPLCVMCLEKGIYTPATVIDHINP' A
#
# COMPACT_ATOMS: atom_id res chain seq x y z
N MET A 1 -43.48 -9.16 -0.88
CA MET A 1 -42.24 -8.35 -0.85
C MET A 1 -41.62 -8.36 -2.24
N PRO A 2 -41.29 -7.21 -2.87
CA PRO A 2 -40.65 -7.20 -4.18
C PRO A 2 -39.17 -7.63 -4.06
N TYR A 3 -38.75 -8.61 -4.86
CA TYR A 3 -37.36 -9.04 -4.95
C TYR A 3 -36.66 -8.32 -6.11
N GLN A 4 -35.42 -7.89 -5.90
CA GLN A 4 -34.66 -7.22 -6.95
C GLN A 4 -34.31 -8.22 -8.08
N PRO A 5 -34.69 -7.96 -9.34
CA PRO A 5 -34.29 -8.83 -10.45
C PRO A 5 -32.77 -8.79 -10.68
N LEU A 6 -32.23 -9.90 -11.18
CA LEU A 6 -30.83 -9.98 -11.58
C LEU A 6 -30.55 -9.05 -12.76
N ARG A 7 -29.46 -8.28 -12.65
CA ARG A 7 -29.02 -7.32 -13.68
C ARG A 7 -27.97 -7.96 -14.58
N ARG A 8 -27.74 -7.38 -15.77
CA ARG A 8 -26.61 -7.78 -16.61
C ARG A 8 -25.29 -7.42 -15.93
N CYS A 9 -24.26 -8.22 -16.18
CA CYS A 9 -22.89 -7.90 -15.82
C CYS A 9 -22.50 -6.51 -16.33
N SER A 10 -21.79 -5.74 -15.51
CA SER A 10 -21.32 -4.39 -15.86
C SER A 10 -20.23 -4.35 -16.96
N PHE A 11 -19.73 -5.50 -17.42
CA PHE A 11 -18.73 -5.57 -18.49
C PHE A 11 -19.38 -5.39 -19.88
N PRO A 12 -18.82 -4.54 -20.76
CA PRO A 12 -19.38 -4.31 -22.10
C PRO A 12 -19.57 -5.62 -22.88
N GLY A 13 -20.78 -5.87 -23.39
CA GLY A 13 -21.07 -7.06 -24.21
C GLY A 13 -21.29 -8.37 -23.43
N CYS A 14 -21.14 -8.39 -22.10
CA CYS A 14 -21.37 -9.60 -21.32
C CYS A 14 -22.88 -9.88 -21.12
N ARG A 15 -23.30 -11.12 -21.38
CA ARG A 15 -24.71 -11.57 -21.28
C ARG A 15 -25.08 -12.14 -19.91
N ASN A 16 -24.10 -12.34 -19.02
CA ASN A 16 -24.30 -12.98 -17.74
C ASN A 16 -25.15 -12.13 -16.79
N ARG A 17 -25.97 -12.80 -15.97
CA ARG A 17 -26.84 -12.18 -14.96
C ARG A 17 -26.19 -12.25 -13.58
N VAL A 18 -26.13 -11.12 -12.89
CA VAL A 18 -25.50 -10.98 -11.57
C VAL A 18 -26.42 -10.26 -10.59
N LYS A 19 -26.22 -10.51 -9.29
CA LYS A 19 -26.90 -9.76 -8.22
C LYS A 19 -26.42 -8.29 -8.19
N SER A 20 -25.12 -8.09 -8.40
CA SER A 20 -24.47 -6.78 -8.53
C SER A 20 -23.11 -6.90 -9.24
N GLY A 21 -22.66 -5.84 -9.90
CA GLY A 21 -21.28 -5.71 -10.40
C GLY A 21 -20.93 -6.55 -11.64
N ARG A 22 -19.81 -7.28 -11.57
CA ARG A 22 -19.24 -8.10 -12.65
C ARG A 22 -19.36 -9.58 -12.32
N CYS A 23 -19.60 -10.43 -13.34
CA CYS A 23 -19.63 -11.89 -13.18
C CYS A 23 -18.21 -12.45 -12.95
N GLU A 24 -18.10 -13.69 -12.49
CA GLU A 24 -16.83 -14.33 -12.11
C GLU A 24 -15.76 -14.27 -13.21
N GLU A 25 -16.15 -14.42 -14.48
CA GLU A 25 -15.26 -14.28 -15.65
C GLU A 25 -14.66 -12.87 -15.80
N HIS A 26 -15.41 -11.84 -15.37
CA HIS A 26 -15.03 -10.42 -15.50
C HIS A 26 -14.65 -9.79 -14.16
N GLN A 27 -14.62 -10.58 -13.09
CA GLN A 27 -14.05 -10.14 -11.83
C GLN A 27 -12.53 -10.11 -12.02
N GLN A 28 -11.95 -8.93 -11.78
CA GLN A 28 -10.51 -8.82 -11.77
C GLN A 28 -10.01 -9.69 -10.62
N LYS A 29 -9.34 -10.80 -10.95
CA LYS A 29 -8.62 -11.60 -9.95
C LYS A 29 -7.59 -10.66 -9.32
N LYS A 30 -7.80 -10.30 -8.04
CA LYS A 30 -6.76 -9.64 -7.26
C LYS A 30 -5.59 -10.63 -7.18
N GLN A 31 -4.57 -10.40 -7.99
CA GLN A 31 -3.29 -11.09 -7.87
C GLN A 31 -2.58 -10.50 -6.65
N ASP A 32 -3.04 -10.84 -5.45
CA ASP A 32 -2.47 -10.32 -4.21
C ASP A 32 -1.26 -11.15 -3.81
N ASN A 33 -0.25 -11.21 -4.68
CA ASN A 33 1.09 -11.71 -4.33
C ASN A 33 1.87 -10.68 -3.49
N ARG A 34 1.26 -9.53 -3.17
CA ARG A 34 1.89 -8.50 -2.37
C ARG A 34 1.54 -8.72 -0.91
N LEU A 35 2.52 -9.22 -0.15
CA LEU A 35 2.36 -9.40 1.29
C LEU A 35 1.85 -8.10 1.96
N PRO A 36 0.94 -8.19 2.95
CA PRO A 36 0.50 -7.06 3.76
C PRO A 36 1.67 -6.23 4.26
N ALA A 37 1.49 -4.91 4.39
CA ALA A 37 2.54 -3.99 4.84
C ALA A 37 3.15 -4.40 6.22
N SER A 38 2.33 -5.02 7.08
CA SER A 38 2.75 -5.59 8.37
C SER A 38 3.73 -6.77 8.23
N GLN A 39 3.59 -7.59 7.19
CA GLN A 39 4.51 -8.69 6.90
C GLN A 39 5.80 -8.24 6.21
N ARG A 40 5.83 -7.01 5.68
CA ARG A 40 7.00 -6.41 5.02
C ARG A 40 7.91 -5.61 5.97
N GLY A 41 7.75 -5.73 7.29
CA GLY A 41 8.60 -5.08 8.28
C GLY A 41 8.22 -3.64 8.65
N TYR A 42 7.26 -3.04 7.95
CA TYR A 42 6.70 -1.71 8.29
C TYR A 42 5.68 -1.81 9.42
N ASN A 43 6.12 -2.33 10.57
CA ASN A 43 5.29 -2.46 11.76
C ASN A 43 5.22 -1.13 12.52
N HIS A 44 4.21 -0.96 13.36
CA HIS A 44 4.04 0.22 14.22
C HIS A 44 5.31 0.56 15.03
N LYS A 45 6.07 -0.47 15.43
CA LYS A 45 7.39 -0.33 16.08
C LYS A 45 8.39 0.47 15.22
N TRP A 46 8.42 0.23 13.91
CA TRP A 46 9.30 0.95 12.97
C TRP A 46 8.90 2.41 12.84
N THR A 47 7.60 2.71 12.74
CA THR A 47 7.12 4.10 12.67
C THR A 47 7.53 4.89 13.92
N LYS A 48 7.44 4.27 15.10
CA LYS A 48 7.87 4.86 16.37
C LYS A 48 9.39 5.07 16.42
N TYR A 49 10.16 4.06 16.00
CA TYR A 49 11.62 4.17 15.93
C TYR A 49 12.05 5.27 14.95
N ARG A 50 11.47 5.31 13.75
CA ARG A 50 11.78 6.31 12.71
C ARG A 50 11.58 7.73 13.22
N THR A 51 10.45 8.00 13.86
CA THR A 51 10.16 9.34 14.40
C THR A 51 11.11 9.72 15.53
N GLN A 52 11.48 8.78 16.40
CA GLN A 52 12.47 9.04 17.44
C GLN A 52 13.87 9.27 16.87
N TYR A 53 14.30 8.48 15.88
CA TYR A 53 15.61 8.59 15.26
C TYR A 53 15.78 9.91 14.50
N LEU A 54 14.78 10.33 13.71
CA LEU A 54 14.81 11.62 12.99
C LEU A 54 14.80 12.82 13.94
N LYS A 55 14.21 12.69 15.14
CA LYS A 55 14.30 13.75 16.16
C LYS A 55 15.71 13.90 16.73
N HIS A 56 16.42 12.80 16.93
CA HIS A 56 17.80 12.84 17.45
C HIS A 56 18.83 13.16 16.37
N ASN A 57 18.54 12.79 15.12
CA ASN A 57 19.40 13.00 13.96
C ASN A 57 18.65 13.86 12.92
N PRO A 58 18.55 15.18 13.15
CA PRO A 58 17.79 16.07 12.28
C PRO A 58 18.47 16.31 10.92
N LEU A 59 19.77 16.00 10.80
CA LEU A 59 20.58 16.24 9.60
C LEU A 59 20.90 14.93 8.88
N CYS A 60 21.03 15.00 7.55
CA CYS A 60 21.48 13.88 6.74
C CYS A 60 22.95 13.56 7.03
N VAL A 61 23.24 12.32 7.43
CA VAL A 61 24.59 11.86 7.76
C VAL A 61 25.56 12.02 6.57
N MET A 62 25.14 11.64 5.35
CA MET A 62 25.97 11.77 4.15
C MET A 62 26.28 13.22 3.78
N CYS A 63 25.34 14.14 4.05
CA CYS A 63 25.56 15.56 3.79
C CYS A 63 26.42 16.18 4.88
N LEU A 64 26.23 15.78 6.14
CA LEU A 64 27.05 16.23 7.27
C LEU A 64 28.53 15.84 7.08
N GLU A 65 28.82 14.64 6.58
CA GLU A 65 30.19 14.21 6.22
C GLU A 65 30.83 15.11 5.17
N LYS A 66 30.02 15.73 4.29
CA LYS A 66 30.47 16.67 3.26
C LYS A 66 30.44 18.13 3.74
N GLY A 67 30.12 18.39 5.01
CA GLY A 67 29.98 19.74 5.56
C GLY A 67 28.71 20.48 5.13
N ILE A 68 27.72 19.75 4.58
CA ILE A 68 26.46 20.31 4.07
C ILE A 68 25.34 20.03 5.09
N TYR A 69 24.68 21.09 5.55
CA TYR A 69 23.61 21.00 6.56
C TYR A 69 22.22 20.87 5.93
N THR A 70 21.85 19.65 5.54
CA THR A 70 20.51 19.34 5.00
C THR A 70 19.68 18.53 5.98
N PRO A 71 18.36 18.81 6.10
CA PRO A 71 17.49 18.03 6.98
C PRO A 71 17.32 16.58 6.50
N ALA A 72 17.31 15.63 7.43
CA ALA A 72 17.05 14.22 7.14
C ALA A 72 15.55 13.97 6.95
N THR A 73 15.16 13.37 5.82
CA THR A 73 13.75 13.05 5.48
C THR A 73 13.47 11.55 5.48
N VAL A 74 14.50 10.73 5.32
CA VAL A 74 14.42 9.28 5.17
C VAL A 74 15.45 8.59 6.05
N ILE A 75 15.09 7.39 6.50
CA ILE A 75 15.98 6.44 7.19
C ILE A 75 16.05 5.23 6.27
N ASP A 76 17.26 4.89 5.85
CA ASP A 76 17.53 3.71 5.06
C ASP A 76 17.94 2.53 5.97
N HIS A 77 17.59 1.30 5.57
CA HIS A 77 18.03 0.11 6.29
C HIS A 77 19.39 -0.32 5.73
N ILE A 78 20.44 -0.27 6.54
CA ILE A 78 21.81 -0.61 6.11
C ILE A 78 21.95 -2.09 5.71
N ASN A 79 21.13 -2.98 6.29
CA ASN A 79 21.01 -4.37 5.86
C ASN A 79 19.54 -4.68 5.47
N PRO A 80 19.27 -5.09 4.21
CA PRO A 80 17.94 -5.44 3.74
C PRO A 80 17.44 -6.80 4.25
#